data_AF-A0A926XIU7-F1
#
_entry.id   AF-A0A926XIU7-F1
#
_cell.length_a   1.000
_cell.length_b   1.000
_cell.length_c   1.000
_cell.angle_alpha   90.00
_cell.angle_beta   90.00
_cell.angle_gamma   90.00
#
_symmetry.space_group_name_H-M   'P 1'
#
loop_
_entity.id
_entity.type
_entity.pdbx_description
1 polymer ?
#
loop_
_entity_poly.entity_id
_entity_poly.type
_entity_poly.pdbx_seq_one_letter_code
_entity_poly.pdbx_strand_id
1 'polypeptide(L)' 'MPKIELTIRQVIDLVKQLPQEDQSILLDTLASERKMNGTDRLTEKEQQMRVLSAERGLDWDSLSEDDQEVLVDKLLHKHK' A
#
# COMPACT_ATOMS: atom_id res chain seq x y z
N MET A 1 -31.39 6.41 9.22
CA MET A 1 -31.28 4.93 9.17
C MET A 1 -30.28 4.51 10.25
N PRO A 2 -30.58 3.51 11.08
CA PRO A 2 -29.64 3.04 12.08
C PRO A 2 -28.37 2.52 11.38
N LYS A 3 -27.21 2.98 11.83
CA LYS A 3 -25.91 2.54 11.32
C LYS A 3 -25.57 1.24 12.06
N ILE A 4 -25.52 0.13 11.33
CA ILE A 4 -25.08 -1.14 11.90
C ILE A 4 -23.56 -1.06 12.01
N GLU A 5 -23.03 -1.04 13.22
CA GLU A 5 -21.60 -1.17 13.47
C GLU A 5 -21.27 -2.65 13.63
N LEU A 6 -20.52 -3.19 12.67
CA LEU A 6 -20.01 -4.55 12.74
C LEU A 6 -18.57 -4.52 13.23
N THR A 7 -18.27 -5.36 14.22
CA THR A 7 -16.89 -5.66 14.59
C THR A 7 -16.22 -6.48 13.48
N ILE A 8 -14.89 -6.41 13.38
CA ILE A 8 -14.15 -7.20 12.38
C ILE A 8 -14.41 -8.69 12.51
N ARG A 9 -14.66 -9.18 13.73
CA ARG A 9 -14.97 -10.59 13.98
C ARG A 9 -16.32 -10.98 13.38
N GLN A 10 -17.33 -10.13 13.52
CA GLN A 10 -18.65 -10.35 12.90
C GLN A 10 -18.55 -10.34 11.36
N VAL A 11 -17.71 -9.48 10.79
CA VAL A 11 -17.47 -9.48 9.33
C VAL A 11 -16.81 -10.78 8.87
N ILE A 12 -15.80 -11.26 9.60
CA ILE A 12 -15.14 -12.55 9.29
C ILE A 12 -16.13 -13.72 9.40
N ASP A 13 -16.96 -13.74 10.43
CA ASP A 13 -17.94 -14.80 10.64
C ASP A 13 -19.04 -14.78 9.56
N LEU A 14 -19.37 -13.61 9.00
CA LEU A 14 -20.27 -13.50 7.84
C LEU A 14 -19.60 -14.03 6.56
N VAL A 15 -18.34 -13.67 6.30
CA VAL A 15 -17.60 -14.17 5.12
C VAL A 15 -17.50 -15.69 5.14
N LYS A 16 -17.28 -16.30 6.31
CA LYS A 16 -17.21 -17.77 6.47
C LYS A 16 -18.51 -18.51 6.16
N GLN A 17 -19.66 -17.82 6.22
CA GLN A 17 -20.96 -18.39 5.91
C GLN A 17 -21.26 -18.40 4.41
N LEU A 18 -20.45 -17.72 3.60
CA LEU A 18 -20.63 -17.69 2.15
C LEU A 18 -20.30 -19.06 1.52
N PRO A 19 -20.93 -19.40 0.38
CA PRO A 19 -20.48 -20.51 -0.47
C PRO A 19 -19.00 -20.35 -0.87
N GLN A 20 -18.32 -21.47 -1.11
CA GLN A 20 -16.88 -21.47 -1.42
C GLN A 20 -16.54 -20.64 -2.69
N GLU A 21 -17.44 -20.62 -3.67
CA GLU A 21 -17.31 -19.81 -4.88
C GLU A 21 -17.28 -18.30 -4.55
N ASP A 22 -18.24 -17.84 -3.73
CA ASP A 22 -18.33 -16.44 -3.31
C ASP A 22 -17.16 -16.02 -2.39
N GLN A 23 -16.65 -16.93 -1.56
CA GLN A 23 -15.44 -16.68 -0.78
C GLN A 23 -14.22 -16.44 -1.67
N SER A 24 -14.11 -17.21 -2.77
CA SER A 24 -13.00 -17.07 -3.73
C SER A 24 -13.07 -15.72 -4.44
N ILE A 25 -14.26 -15.30 -4.88
CA ILE A 25 -14.48 -13.99 -5.50
C ILE A 25 -14.12 -12.85 -4.55
N LEU A 26 -14.53 -12.94 -3.28
CA LEU A 26 -14.23 -11.93 -2.26
C LEU A 26 -12.72 -11.83 -2.00
N LEU A 27 -12.02 -12.97 -1.91
CA LEU A 27 -10.57 -13.00 -1.75
C LEU A 27 -9.85 -12.38 -2.95
N ASP A 28 -10.26 -12.71 -4.19
CA ASP A 28 -9.68 -12.15 -5.41
C ASP A 28 -9.90 -10.65 -5.52
N THR A 29 -11.08 -10.17 -5.10
CA THR A 29 -11.41 -8.74 -5.07
C THR A 29 -10.50 -8.01 -4.08
N LEU A 30 -10.39 -8.50 -2.84
CA LEU A 30 -9.52 -7.91 -1.82
C LEU A 30 -8.03 -7.96 -2.19
N ALA A 31 -7.59 -9.03 -2.86
CA ALA A 31 -6.23 -9.15 -3.36
C ALA A 31 -5.94 -8.13 -4.48
N SER A 32 -6.91 -7.92 -5.38
CA SER A 32 -6.80 -6.95 -6.48
C SER A 32 -6.78 -5.51 -5.95
N GLU A 33 -7.64 -5.18 -4.99
CA GLU A 33 -7.63 -3.88 -4.32
C GLU A 33 -6.32 -3.63 -3.57
N ARG A 34 -5.76 -4.65 -2.90
CA ARG A 34 -4.43 -4.53 -2.28
C ARG A 34 -3.32 -4.32 -3.29
N LYS A 35 -3.39 -4.95 -4.46
CA LYS A 35 -2.42 -4.73 -5.54
C LYS A 35 -2.54 -3.31 -6.09
N MET A 36 -3.75 -2.84 -6.36
CA MET A 36 -4.00 -1.45 -6.80
C MET A 36 -3.51 -0.43 -5.76
N ASN A 37 -3.90 -0.60 -4.50
CA ASN A 37 -3.43 0.25 -3.40
C ASN A 37 -1.92 0.10 -3.14
N GLY A 38 -1.33 -1.05 -3.48
CA GLY A 38 0.11 -1.29 -3.42
C GLY A 38 0.86 -0.52 -4.49
N THR A 39 0.34 -0.50 -5.72
CA THR A 39 0.82 0.37 -6.80
C THR A 39 0.67 1.83 -6.39
N ASP A 40 -0.49 2.26 -5.90
CA ASP A 40 -0.71 3.65 -5.45
C ASP A 40 0.21 4.04 -4.28
N ARG A 41 0.46 3.14 -3.32
CA ARG A 41 1.43 3.37 -2.24
C ARG A 41 2.88 3.41 -2.73
N LEU A 42 3.23 2.66 -3.77
CA LEU A 42 4.54 2.78 -4.43
C LEU A 42 4.65 4.16 -5.10
N THR A 43 3.61 4.60 -5.82
CA THR A 43 3.58 5.93 -6.44
C THR A 43 3.63 7.05 -5.41
N GLU A 44 2.91 6.94 -4.28
CA GLU A 44 2.95 7.92 -3.18
C GLU A 44 4.33 7.97 -2.52
N LYS A 45 4.96 6.81 -2.31
CA LYS A 45 6.33 6.74 -1.78
C LYS A 45 7.32 7.36 -2.77
N GLU A 46 7.27 6.99 -4.04
CA GLU A 46 8.10 7.59 -5.09
C GLU A 46 7.89 9.10 -5.18
N GLN A 47 6.65 9.58 -5.06
CA GLN A 47 6.35 11.01 -5.07
C GLN A 47 6.96 11.72 -3.85
N GLN A 48 6.90 11.12 -2.66
CA GLN A 48 7.59 11.64 -1.48
C GLN A 48 9.11 11.64 -1.66
N MET A 49 9.67 10.63 -2.30
CA MET A 49 11.10 10.55 -2.59
C MET A 49 11.54 11.58 -3.63
N ARG A 50 10.73 11.87 -4.66
CA ARG A 50 10.95 12.99 -5.60
C ARG A 50 10.99 14.33 -4.87
N VAL A 51 10.04 14.58 -3.96
CA VAL A 51 10.00 15.81 -3.16
C VAL A 51 11.24 15.94 -2.26
N LEU A 52 11.58 14.89 -1.51
CA LEU A 52 12.73 14.87 -0.60
C LEU A 52 14.08 14.98 -1.32
N SER A 53 14.17 14.46 -2.54
CA SER A 53 15.35 14.58 -3.41
C SER A 53 15.48 15.99 -3.96
N ALA A 54 14.37 16.57 -4.45
CA ALA A 54 14.34 17.95 -4.94
C ALA A 54 14.73 18.97 -3.86
N GLU A 55 14.27 18.78 -2.61
CA GLU A 55 14.69 19.58 -1.45
C GLU A 55 16.20 19.56 -1.20
N ARG A 56 16.90 18.52 -1.68
CA ARG A 56 18.35 18.33 -1.54
C ARG A 56 19.12 18.59 -2.83
N GLY A 57 18.44 19.08 -3.88
CA GLY A 57 19.04 19.32 -5.19
C GLY A 57 19.38 18.04 -5.97
N LEU A 58 18.74 16.92 -5.64
CA LEU A 58 18.90 15.63 -6.30
C LEU A 58 17.67 15.34 -7.18
N ASP A 59 17.90 14.79 -8.37
CA ASP A 59 16.84 14.37 -9.28
C ASP A 59 16.62 12.85 -9.18
N TRP A 60 15.53 12.48 -8.50
CA TRP A 60 15.13 11.09 -8.25
C TRP A 60 14.92 10.29 -9.55
N ASP A 61 14.39 10.92 -10.60
CA ASP A 61 14.10 10.25 -11.86
C ASP A 61 15.38 10.05 -12.71
N SER A 62 16.50 10.67 -12.33
CA SER A 62 17.82 10.45 -12.93
C SER A 62 18.65 9.36 -12.23
N LEU A 63 18.21 8.89 -11.05
CA LEU A 63 18.91 7.87 -10.26
C LEU A 63 18.64 6.47 -10.81
N SER A 64 19.67 5.62 -10.79
CA SER A 64 19.52 4.18 -11.06
C SER A 64 18.74 3.50 -9.93
N GLU A 65 18.13 2.34 -10.19
CA GLU A 65 17.40 1.59 -9.15
C GLU A 65 18.28 1.30 -7.93
N ASP A 66 19.56 0.98 -8.13
CA ASP A 66 20.54 0.76 -7.07
C ASP A 66 20.78 2.03 -6.23
N ASP A 67 20.89 3.19 -6.88
CA ASP A 67 21.09 4.48 -6.20
C ASP A 67 19.82 4.92 -5.45
N GLN A 68 18.64 4.61 -5.99
CA GLN A 68 17.35 4.83 -5.33
C GLN A 68 17.25 3.99 -4.05
N GLU A 69 17.64 2.71 -4.09
CA GLU A 69 17.64 1.84 -2.91
C GLU A 69 18.57 2.36 -1.80
N VAL A 70 19.78 2.81 -2.17
CA VAL A 70 20.72 3.44 -1.23
C VAL A 70 20.16 4.74 -0.65
N LEU A 71 19.42 5.53 -1.44
CA LEU A 71 18.79 6.76 -0.97
C LEU A 71 17.63 6.46 0.00
N VAL A 72 16.79 5.47 -0.32
CA VAL A 72 15.70 4.97 0.54
C VAL A 72 16.25 4.48 1.87
N ASP A 73 17.31 3.68 1.85
CA ASP A 73 17.93 3.15 3.05
C ASP A 73 18.50 4.27 3.94
N LYS A 74 19.19 5.25 3.34
CA LYS A 74 19.70 6.44 4.06
C LYS A 74 18.60 7.32 4.65
N LEU A 75 17.46 7.42 3.98
CA LEU A 75 16.32 8.23 4.43
C LEU A 75 15.51 7.54 5.53
N LEU A 76 15.31 6.21 5.43
CA LEU A 76 14.64 5.41 6.47
C LEU A 76 15.49 5.30 7.74
N HIS A 77 16.82 5.26 7.61
CA HIS A 77 17.74 5.17 8.76
C HIS A 77 17.93 6.47 9.56
N LYS A 78 17.37 7.61 9.11
CA LYS A 78 17.51 8.90 9.82
C LYS A 78 16.37 9.26 10.79
N HIS A 79 15.37 8.39 10.95
CA HIS A 79 14.26 8.59 11.89
C HIS A 79 14.23 7.54 13.01
N LYS A 80 15.38 7.31 13.67
CA LYS A 80 15.45 6.55 14.92
C LYS A 80 16.15 7.35 16.02
#